data_AF-A0A6M5FEL2-F1
#
_entry.id   AF-A0A6M5FEL2-F1
#
_cell.length_a   1.000
_cell.length_b   1.000
_cell.length_c   1.000
_cell.angle_alpha   90.00
_cell.angle_beta   90.00
_cell.angle_gamma   90.00
#
_symmetry.space_group_name_H-M   'P 1'
#
loop_
_entity.id
_entity.type
_entity.pdbx_description
1 polymer ?
#
loop_
_entity_poly.entity_id
_entity_poly.type
_entity_poly.pdbx_seq_one_letter_code
_entity_poly.pdbx_strand_id
1 'polypeptide(L)'
;MCESSKSERPELESGHLQETDGSGKKVSRRSFLGGMALGAGCLGAGTLIGEAIKNLGSEQGQNIPIQHNNDRKVPPPESRNVVVVQLLPENAEPHQGIEKISSGVSSALGRIALTTEYLYDLNVTFTRDGHLPDTTRITEDGEQSAYSKNILKLIGQAHARETGSKIVLVIVDSGDTKEYYYSGLTMYDDGRPPVAFVRDVGGVSIGTIAHELGHMLAPEGVERGLGHAWALQSWVRQDGDKEVKDLRHSSHVASIQNIIAAGYGLEKDDSGESDPYASTYSIMGNSESFNSGDPTRPIFSATEIAFLDPTRPIHHITTPSEGTGVIPIGCNRHDQIGVTLDIPEGHALRQIAPDADTIFIGPIVHAKHWSNPIDRMGVFATWSGGRNSAILNPSIWDESIKYGENSFEHVAYIDEQLGILVAAGQQSGQVYVRLVPLHTEEAQELIRVGQERLIKSLNI
;
A
#
# COMPACT_ATOMS: atom_id res chain seq x y z
N MET A 1 -12.68 -16.14 54.67
CA MET A 1 -13.65 -17.14 55.19
C MET A 1 -14.82 -16.38 55.79
N CYS A 2 -16.03 -16.94 55.59
CA CYS A 2 -17.36 -16.50 56.02
C CYS A 2 -18.16 -15.65 55.02
N GLU A 3 -19.04 -16.36 54.31
CA GLU A 3 -20.18 -15.91 53.50
C GLU A 3 -21.43 -15.58 54.34
N SER A 4 -22.47 -15.10 53.61
CA SER A 4 -23.93 -15.29 53.82
C SER A 4 -24.65 -14.02 54.30
N SER A 5 -25.79 -13.53 53.77
CA SER A 5 -26.77 -14.00 52.77
C SER A 5 -27.86 -12.93 52.54
N LYS A 6 -28.57 -13.02 51.39
CA LYS A 6 -30.00 -12.64 51.13
C LYS A 6 -30.37 -11.13 51.12
N SER A 7 -31.37 -10.62 50.39
CA SER A 7 -32.39 -11.12 49.44
C SER A 7 -33.20 -9.89 48.96
N GLU A 8 -33.89 -10.02 47.82
CA GLU A 8 -35.22 -9.48 47.48
C GLU A 8 -35.33 -8.81 46.10
N ARG A 9 -35.90 -9.58 45.16
CA ARG A 9 -36.83 -9.12 44.11
C ARG A 9 -38.27 -9.38 44.61
N PRO A 10 -39.27 -8.72 44.03
CA PRO A 10 -40.34 -9.46 43.31
C PRO A 10 -40.69 -8.80 41.95
N GLU A 11 -40.82 -9.55 40.83
CA GLU A 11 -41.99 -10.31 40.27
C GLU A 11 -42.81 -9.45 39.27
N LEU A 12 -42.82 -9.79 37.96
CA LEU A 12 -43.84 -10.57 37.19
C LEU A 12 -45.15 -9.77 37.01
N GLU A 13 -45.87 -9.69 35.89
CA GLU A 13 -46.11 -10.57 34.73
C GLU A 13 -47.00 -9.75 33.74
N SER A 14 -46.89 -9.84 32.41
CA SER A 14 -47.77 -10.65 31.54
C SER A 14 -48.26 -9.81 30.35
N GLY A 15 -48.51 -10.44 29.18
CA GLY A 15 -49.34 -9.85 28.11
C GLY A 15 -48.86 -10.14 26.68
N HIS A 16 -49.36 -11.24 26.12
CA HIS A 16 -49.16 -11.71 24.74
C HIS A 16 -50.18 -11.05 23.79
N LEU A 17 -49.82 -10.73 22.53
CA LEU A 17 -50.61 -11.01 21.31
C LEU A 17 -49.88 -10.54 20.03
N GLN A 18 -50.22 -11.24 18.95
CA GLN A 18 -49.62 -11.37 17.63
C GLN A 18 -50.23 -10.34 16.64
N GLU A 19 -49.44 -9.69 15.77
CA GLU A 19 -49.61 -9.66 14.31
C GLU A 19 -48.69 -8.62 13.61
N THR A 20 -48.43 -8.95 12.34
CA THR A 20 -47.56 -8.39 11.30
C THR A 20 -47.87 -6.95 10.87
N ASP A 21 -46.85 -6.12 10.64
CA ASP A 21 -46.37 -5.73 9.30
C ASP A 21 -45.35 -4.57 9.32
N GLY A 22 -44.37 -4.64 8.41
CA GLY A 22 -43.83 -3.44 7.74
C GLY A 22 -42.92 -2.47 8.50
N SER A 23 -41.61 -2.78 8.59
CA SER A 23 -40.55 -1.94 7.98
C SER A 23 -39.17 -2.45 8.40
N GLY A 24 -38.63 -3.38 7.61
CA GLY A 24 -37.23 -3.76 7.71
C GLY A 24 -36.34 -2.61 7.24
N LYS A 25 -35.96 -1.70 8.14
CA LYS A 25 -34.80 -0.83 7.92
C LYS A 25 -33.53 -1.64 8.14
N LYS A 26 -33.12 -2.36 7.10
CA LYS A 26 -31.78 -2.95 6.98
C LYS A 26 -30.76 -1.82 6.89
N VAL A 27 -29.90 -1.73 7.91
CA VAL A 27 -28.69 -0.89 7.93
C VAL A 27 -27.78 -1.30 6.76
N SER A 28 -27.40 -0.31 5.95
CA SER A 28 -26.55 -0.47 4.77
C SER A 28 -25.08 -0.62 5.20
N ARG A 29 -24.40 -1.70 4.76
CA ARG A 29 -22.98 -1.98 5.04
C ARG A 29 -22.04 -1.12 4.18
N ARG A 30 -22.10 0.20 4.36
CA ARG A 30 -21.30 1.17 3.59
C ARG A 30 -20.59 2.23 4.40
N SER A 31 -20.27 1.90 5.64
CA SER A 31 -19.47 2.78 6.49
C SER A 31 -18.46 1.93 7.23
N PHE A 32 -17.38 1.56 6.55
CA PHE A 32 -16.17 1.13 7.25
C PHE A 32 -14.93 1.33 6.37
N LEU A 33 -14.50 2.59 6.27
CA LEU A 33 -13.12 3.07 6.30
C LEU A 33 -13.16 4.58 6.04
N GLY A 34 -13.68 5.28 7.03
CA GLY A 34 -13.77 6.74 7.11
C GLY A 34 -14.02 7.04 8.57
N GLY A 35 -12.92 7.18 9.34
CA GLY A 35 -12.96 7.05 10.79
C GLY A 35 -11.82 7.74 11.52
N MET A 36 -11.38 8.90 11.04
CA MET A 36 -10.96 9.99 11.92
C MET A 36 -12.03 11.07 11.79
N ALA A 37 -13.08 10.95 12.60
CA ALA A 37 -14.06 12.01 12.81
C ALA A 37 -14.77 11.83 14.17
N LEU A 38 -14.14 12.39 15.21
CA LEU A 38 -14.86 13.20 16.19
C LEU A 38 -14.46 14.65 15.82
N GLY A 39 -15.32 15.62 15.56
CA GLY A 39 -16.77 15.69 15.73
C GLY A 39 -17.47 16.41 14.58
N ALA A 40 -18.79 16.44 14.68
CA ALA A 40 -19.71 16.94 13.68
C ALA A 40 -19.87 18.46 13.73
N GLY A 41 -19.95 19.10 12.57
CA GLY A 41 -20.42 20.48 12.47
C GLY A 41 -20.38 21.11 11.08
N CYS A 42 -21.52 21.06 10.40
CA CYS A 42 -21.94 22.00 9.33
C CYS A 42 -21.55 21.72 7.87
N LEU A 43 -22.61 21.33 7.16
CA LEU A 43 -22.90 21.54 5.74
C LEU A 43 -22.30 22.82 5.14
N GLY A 44 -21.67 22.69 3.98
CA GLY A 44 -21.68 23.72 2.94
C GLY A 44 -20.33 24.32 2.57
N ALA A 45 -19.62 23.69 1.62
CA ALA A 45 -18.96 24.36 0.50
C ALA A 45 -18.31 23.30 -0.40
N GLY A 46 -19.05 22.89 -1.43
CA GLY A 46 -18.43 22.25 -2.59
C GLY A 46 -17.46 23.22 -3.28
N THR A 47 -16.56 22.64 -4.07
CA THR A 47 -15.77 23.29 -5.15
C THR A 47 -14.30 23.69 -4.89
N LEU A 48 -13.55 23.13 -3.92
CA LEU A 48 -12.10 23.41 -3.82
C LEU A 48 -11.15 22.21 -3.58
N ILE A 49 -11.64 20.97 -3.48
CA ILE A 49 -10.77 19.80 -3.24
C ILE A 49 -10.06 19.31 -4.53
N GLY A 50 -10.63 19.61 -5.71
CA GLY A 50 -10.12 19.13 -7.01
C GLY A 50 -8.77 19.73 -7.49
N GLU A 51 -8.32 20.86 -6.94
CA GLU A 51 -7.03 21.46 -7.31
C GLU A 51 -5.86 21.07 -6.39
N ALA A 52 -6.15 20.61 -5.16
CA ALA A 52 -5.11 20.14 -4.24
C ALA A 52 -4.58 18.76 -4.63
N ILE A 53 -5.42 17.90 -5.24
CA ILE A 53 -5.03 16.59 -5.76
C ILE A 53 -4.19 16.75 -7.04
N LYS A 54 -4.50 17.73 -7.90
CA LYS A 54 -3.67 18.07 -9.07
C LYS A 54 -2.24 18.51 -8.72
N ASN A 55 -2.00 18.99 -7.50
CA ASN A 55 -0.71 19.49 -7.03
C ASN A 55 -0.06 18.61 -5.96
N LEU A 56 -0.64 17.45 -5.62
CA LEU A 56 0.08 16.32 -5.02
C LEU A 56 0.93 15.65 -6.12
N GLY A 57 1.83 16.45 -6.70
CA GLY A 57 2.75 16.03 -7.75
C GLY A 57 2.04 15.40 -8.93
N SER A 58 1.69 16.21 -9.94
CA SER A 58 1.93 15.77 -11.30
C SER A 58 3.37 15.23 -11.34
N GLU A 59 3.52 13.92 -11.21
CA GLU A 59 4.75 13.21 -11.53
C GLU A 59 4.94 13.48 -13.02
N GLN A 60 5.56 14.62 -13.37
CA GLN A 60 6.33 14.67 -14.60
C GLN A 60 7.31 13.52 -14.44
N GLY A 61 6.93 12.38 -15.01
CA GLY A 61 7.69 11.16 -14.98
C GLY A 61 9.10 11.58 -15.32
N GLN A 62 10.02 11.37 -14.38
CA GLN A 62 11.38 11.24 -14.84
C GLN A 62 11.29 10.13 -15.88
N ASN A 63 11.67 10.45 -17.12
CA ASN A 63 12.07 9.45 -18.08
C ASN A 63 13.31 8.78 -17.48
N ILE A 64 13.11 7.98 -16.43
CA ILE A 64 14.06 6.97 -16.01
C ILE A 64 14.13 6.10 -17.26
N PRO A 65 15.24 6.11 -18.00
CA PRO A 65 15.40 5.18 -19.09
C PRO A 65 15.08 3.80 -18.52
N ILE A 66 14.37 2.97 -19.28
CA ILE A 66 14.06 1.58 -18.90
C ILE A 66 15.39 0.88 -18.69
N GLN A 67 15.96 1.03 -17.51
CA GLN A 67 17.12 0.31 -17.08
C GLN A 67 16.52 -0.93 -16.47
N HIS A 68 16.44 -1.97 -17.31
CA HIS A 68 16.64 -3.33 -16.87
C HIS A 68 17.58 -3.29 -15.67
N ASN A 69 17.20 -3.95 -14.56
CA ASN A 69 17.78 -3.88 -13.22
C ASN A 69 19.33 -3.87 -13.09
N ASN A 70 20.06 -4.12 -14.17
CA ASN A 70 21.50 -4.27 -14.28
C ASN A 70 22.35 -3.01 -14.02
N ASP A 71 21.82 -1.79 -14.19
CA ASP A 71 22.60 -0.56 -13.97
C ASP A 71 22.48 0.00 -12.55
N ARG A 72 21.46 -0.41 -11.79
CA ARG A 72 21.23 0.01 -10.42
C ARG A 72 22.19 -0.71 -9.48
N LYS A 73 22.75 0.03 -8.54
CA LYS A 73 23.65 -0.54 -7.53
C LYS A 73 23.08 -0.38 -6.14
N VAL A 74 23.57 -1.21 -5.23
CA VAL A 74 23.24 -1.14 -3.81
C VAL A 74 23.58 0.26 -3.29
N PRO A 75 22.67 0.92 -2.54
CA PRO A 75 22.95 2.24 -1.97
C PRO A 75 24.24 2.24 -1.13
N PRO A 76 25.06 3.31 -1.22
CA PRO A 76 26.29 3.40 -0.45
C PRO A 76 25.98 3.50 1.06
N PRO A 77 26.88 3.03 1.96
CA PRO A 77 26.61 3.02 3.41
C PRO A 77 26.23 4.40 3.99
N GLU A 78 26.74 5.48 3.40
CA GLU A 78 26.46 6.87 3.80
C GLU A 78 25.02 7.33 3.57
N SER A 79 24.26 6.68 2.67
CA SER A 79 22.84 6.98 2.45
C SER A 79 21.95 6.45 3.58
N ARG A 80 22.54 5.78 4.59
CA ARG A 80 21.83 5.13 5.69
C ARG A 80 21.66 6.01 6.92
N ASN A 81 22.23 7.21 6.94
CA ASN A 81 22.12 8.13 8.08
C ASN A 81 20.86 8.98 7.97
N VAL A 82 19.96 8.81 8.94
CA VAL A 82 18.71 9.56 9.10
C VAL A 82 18.86 10.52 10.27
N VAL A 83 18.59 11.81 10.04
CA VAL A 83 18.38 12.75 11.15
C VAL A 83 16.90 12.95 11.38
N VAL A 84 16.47 12.78 12.63
CA VAL A 84 15.09 13.02 13.08
C VAL A 84 15.07 14.31 13.88
N VAL A 85 14.30 15.27 13.40
CA VAL A 85 14.16 16.59 14.03
C VAL A 85 12.82 16.63 14.75
N GLN A 86 12.84 16.68 16.08
CA GLN A 86 11.66 16.99 16.87
C GLN A 86 11.41 18.50 16.80
N LEU A 87 10.36 18.92 16.11
CA LEU A 87 9.97 20.32 16.02
C LEU A 87 9.05 20.67 17.19
N LEU A 88 9.63 21.32 18.20
CA LEU A 88 9.00 21.63 19.47
C LEU A 88 9.54 22.97 20.02
N PRO A 89 8.82 24.08 19.82
CA PRO A 89 9.15 25.39 20.39
C PRO A 89 9.38 25.33 21.90
N GLU A 90 10.23 26.23 22.41
CA GLU A 90 10.72 26.17 23.81
C GLU A 90 9.61 26.18 24.87
N ASN A 91 8.48 26.84 24.59
CA ASN A 91 7.35 26.99 25.51
C ASN A 91 6.10 26.21 25.08
N ALA A 92 6.21 25.34 24.07
CA ALA A 92 5.10 24.52 23.62
C ALA A 92 5.06 23.20 24.40
N GLU A 93 3.85 22.74 24.71
CA GLU A 93 3.66 21.39 25.21
C GLU A 93 3.79 20.38 24.06
N PRO A 94 4.57 19.30 24.24
CA PRO A 94 4.66 18.26 23.24
C PRO A 94 3.35 17.48 23.14
N HIS A 95 3.03 17.00 21.93
CA HIS A 95 1.91 16.09 21.75
C HIS A 95 2.21 14.71 22.34
N GLN A 96 3.43 14.20 22.15
CA GLN A 96 3.84 12.90 22.66
C GLN A 96 5.19 12.91 23.37
N GLY A 97 6.09 13.81 22.96
CA GLY A 97 7.43 13.92 23.51
C GLY A 97 8.42 12.94 22.88
N ILE A 98 9.70 13.23 23.07
CA ILE A 98 10.82 12.61 22.34
C ILE A 98 10.90 11.09 22.52
N GLU A 99 10.50 10.54 23.68
CA GLU A 99 10.58 9.09 23.94
C GLU A 99 9.63 8.28 23.04
N LYS A 100 8.38 8.75 22.89
CA LYS A 100 7.39 8.11 22.03
C LYS A 100 7.77 8.24 20.56
N ILE A 101 8.23 9.43 20.16
CA ILE A 101 8.76 9.68 18.81
C ILE A 101 9.92 8.72 18.52
N SER A 102 10.88 8.61 19.44
CA SER A 102 12.05 7.75 19.27
C SER A 102 11.67 6.28 19.15
N SER A 103 10.69 5.83 19.95
CA SER A 103 10.16 4.47 19.88
C SER A 103 9.46 4.19 18.53
N GLY A 104 8.60 5.11 18.07
CA GLY A 104 7.89 4.99 16.80
C GLY A 104 8.83 4.94 15.60
N VAL A 105 9.83 5.84 15.57
CA VAL A 105 10.87 5.83 14.55
C VAL A 105 11.67 4.54 14.58
N SER A 106 12.15 4.12 15.75
CA SER A 106 12.93 2.88 15.87
C SER A 106 12.13 1.65 15.39
N SER A 107 10.82 1.61 15.66
CA SER A 107 9.94 0.56 15.16
C SER A 107 9.80 0.59 13.63
N ALA A 108 9.57 1.76 13.04
CA ALA A 108 9.49 1.91 11.58
C ALA A 108 10.78 1.43 10.89
N LEU A 109 11.93 1.86 11.40
CA LEU A 109 13.24 1.50 10.85
C LEU A 109 13.55 0.02 11.02
N GLY A 110 13.24 -0.57 12.17
CA GLY A 110 13.40 -2.01 12.39
C GLY A 110 12.60 -2.84 11.39
N ARG A 111 11.40 -2.38 11.00
CA ARG A 111 10.55 -3.05 10.01
C ARG A 111 11.03 -2.84 8.57
N ILE A 112 11.55 -1.66 8.24
CA ILE A 112 12.26 -1.40 6.98
C ILE A 112 13.45 -2.34 6.86
N ALA A 113 14.29 -2.41 7.89
CA ALA A 113 15.46 -3.27 7.92
C ALA A 113 15.07 -4.75 7.76
N LEU A 114 14.08 -5.23 8.52
CA LEU A 114 13.61 -6.61 8.39
C LEU A 114 13.08 -6.92 6.98
N THR A 115 12.26 -6.04 6.40
CA THR A 115 11.63 -6.30 5.10
C THR A 115 12.67 -6.28 3.96
N THR A 116 13.66 -5.40 4.06
CA THR A 116 14.74 -5.22 3.08
C THR A 116 15.94 -6.14 3.33
N GLU A 117 15.85 -7.10 4.27
CA GLU A 117 16.97 -7.98 4.66
C GLU A 117 18.24 -7.19 5.03
N TYR A 118 18.06 -6.10 5.78
CA TYR A 118 19.10 -5.18 6.26
C TYR A 118 19.91 -4.48 5.16
N LEU A 119 19.37 -4.41 3.94
CA LEU A 119 19.96 -3.60 2.88
C LEU A 119 19.97 -2.11 3.26
N TYR A 120 18.88 -1.66 3.87
CA TYR A 120 18.70 -0.31 4.42
C TYR A 120 18.68 -0.37 5.95
N ASP A 121 19.80 -0.78 6.54
CA ASP A 121 20.01 -0.67 7.99
C ASP A 121 20.34 0.78 8.35
N LEU A 122 19.31 1.54 8.73
CA LEU A 122 19.36 3.00 8.87
C LEU A 122 19.81 3.40 10.28
N ASN A 123 20.83 4.25 10.36
CA ASN A 123 21.32 4.83 11.61
C ASN A 123 20.60 6.15 11.90
N VAL A 124 20.14 6.35 13.14
CA VAL A 124 19.37 7.54 13.53
C VAL A 124 20.15 8.44 14.46
N THR A 125 20.05 9.74 14.21
CA THR A 125 20.37 10.79 15.18
C THR A 125 19.13 11.63 15.45
N PHE A 126 18.80 11.85 16.71
CA PHE A 126 17.71 12.72 17.12
C PHE A 126 18.24 14.11 17.45
N THR A 127 17.59 15.13 16.91
CA THR A 127 17.82 16.54 17.22
C THR A 127 16.49 17.20 17.60
N ARG A 128 16.56 18.37 18.23
CA ARG A 128 15.40 19.18 18.55
C ARG A 128 15.55 20.54 17.87
N ASP A 129 14.44 21.06 17.39
CA ASP A 129 14.35 22.37 16.78
C ASP A 129 13.19 23.15 17.39
N GLY A 130 13.45 24.41 17.77
CA GLY A 130 12.51 25.29 18.45
C GLY A 130 11.83 26.32 17.55
N HIS A 131 11.94 26.21 16.22
CA HIS A 131 11.34 27.17 15.30
C HIS A 131 9.83 27.31 15.51
N LEU A 132 9.35 28.55 15.44
CA LEU A 132 7.93 28.86 15.56
C LEU A 132 7.19 28.66 14.23
N PRO A 133 5.86 28.41 14.28
CA PRO A 133 5.01 28.45 13.08
C PRO A 133 5.16 29.74 12.29
N ASP A 134 5.14 29.67 10.96
CA ASP A 134 5.36 30.79 10.04
C ASP A 134 4.10 31.26 9.30
N THR A 135 2.98 30.56 9.48
CA THR A 135 1.71 30.85 8.82
C THR A 135 0.55 30.62 9.79
N THR A 136 -0.66 30.97 9.35
CA THR A 136 -1.90 30.57 10.00
C THR A 136 -2.70 29.61 9.12
N ARG A 137 -3.62 28.88 9.74
CA ARG A 137 -4.69 28.11 9.09
C ARG A 137 -6.02 28.49 9.73
N ILE A 138 -7.11 28.36 8.97
CA ILE A 138 -8.47 28.55 9.49
C ILE A 138 -9.03 27.17 9.85
N THR A 139 -9.42 26.98 11.11
CA THR A 139 -10.12 25.78 11.59
C THR A 139 -11.53 26.14 12.07
N GLU A 140 -12.29 25.15 12.51
CA GLU A 140 -13.59 25.36 13.17
C GLU A 140 -13.46 26.27 14.41
N ASP A 141 -12.30 26.23 15.07
CA ASP A 141 -11.96 27.05 16.24
C ASP A 141 -11.38 28.44 15.89
N GLY A 142 -11.31 28.79 14.59
CA GLY A 142 -10.78 30.06 14.09
C GLY A 142 -9.36 29.99 13.53
N GLU A 143 -8.67 31.13 13.47
CA GLU A 143 -7.29 31.18 12.98
C GLU A 143 -6.32 30.58 14.02
N GLN A 144 -5.54 29.59 13.59
CA GLN A 144 -4.52 28.92 14.40
C GLN A 144 -3.16 29.03 13.72
N SER A 145 -2.09 29.24 14.50
CA SER A 145 -0.72 29.18 14.01
C SER A 145 -0.40 27.80 13.45
N ALA A 146 0.30 27.75 12.31
CA ALA A 146 0.64 26.52 11.61
C ALA A 146 1.99 26.62 10.88
N TYR A 147 2.61 25.48 10.60
CA TYR A 147 3.83 25.39 9.80
C TYR A 147 3.50 25.24 8.32
N SER A 148 4.13 26.07 7.48
CA SER A 148 4.10 25.91 6.04
C SER A 148 5.07 24.81 5.59
N LYS A 149 4.82 24.22 4.41
CA LYS A 149 5.77 23.31 3.76
C LYS A 149 7.17 23.92 3.61
N ASN A 150 7.23 25.24 3.35
CA ASN A 150 8.49 25.94 3.13
C ASN A 150 9.36 25.97 4.40
N ILE A 151 8.79 26.30 5.56
CA ILE A 151 9.58 26.34 6.79
C ILE A 151 10.03 24.94 7.22
N LEU A 152 9.16 23.92 7.08
CA LEU A 152 9.50 22.52 7.38
C LEU A 152 10.65 22.02 6.51
N LYS A 153 10.60 22.34 5.21
CA LYS A 153 11.69 22.03 4.27
C LYS A 153 12.99 22.72 4.65
N LEU A 154 12.95 24.02 4.99
CA LEU A 154 14.15 24.78 5.37
C LEU A 154 14.79 24.24 6.66
N ILE A 155 13.98 23.93 7.68
CA ILE A 155 14.43 23.30 8.92
C ILE A 155 15.12 21.98 8.59
N GLY A 156 14.44 21.08 7.89
CA GLY A 156 15.01 19.78 7.54
C GLY A 156 16.33 19.91 6.77
N GLN A 157 16.40 20.79 5.77
CA GLN A 157 17.62 21.02 4.99
C GLN A 157 18.77 21.62 5.82
N ALA A 158 18.47 22.45 6.84
CA ALA A 158 19.49 22.96 7.74
C ALA A 158 20.10 21.83 8.57
N HIS A 159 19.26 21.01 9.21
CA HIS A 159 19.73 19.84 9.98
C HIS A 159 20.49 18.83 9.11
N ALA A 160 20.05 18.59 7.87
CA ALA A 160 20.78 17.74 6.92
C ALA A 160 22.23 18.24 6.69
N ARG A 161 22.43 19.56 6.57
CA ARG A 161 23.75 20.16 6.35
C ARG A 161 24.62 20.07 7.59
N GLU A 162 24.04 20.26 8.76
CA GLU A 162 24.75 20.22 10.04
C GLU A 162 25.23 18.80 10.38
N THR A 163 24.40 17.79 10.11
CA THR A 163 24.73 16.39 10.40
C THR A 163 25.43 15.66 9.25
N GLY A 164 25.37 16.21 8.03
CA GLY A 164 25.79 15.50 6.81
C GLY A 164 24.83 14.39 6.38
N SER A 165 23.63 14.30 6.97
CA SER A 165 22.63 13.27 6.66
C SER A 165 22.04 13.47 5.27
N LYS A 166 21.75 12.35 4.59
CA LYS A 166 21.08 12.34 3.27
C LYS A 166 19.57 12.15 3.36
N ILE A 167 19.07 11.78 4.55
CA ILE A 167 17.65 11.58 4.83
C ILE A 167 17.32 12.39 6.08
N VAL A 168 16.24 13.19 6.00
CA VAL A 168 15.76 14.02 7.11
C VAL A 168 14.28 13.77 7.34
N LEU A 169 13.93 13.53 8.60
CA LEU A 169 12.55 13.36 9.05
C LEU A 169 12.23 14.43 10.11
N VAL A 170 11.34 15.35 9.79
CA VAL A 170 10.86 16.37 10.74
C VAL A 170 9.56 15.90 11.37
N ILE A 171 9.53 15.75 12.70
CA ILE A 171 8.33 15.38 13.44
C ILE A 171 7.75 16.64 14.07
N VAL A 172 6.54 17.02 13.64
CA VAL A 172 5.81 18.17 14.19
C VAL A 172 5.14 17.74 15.50
N ASP A 173 5.87 17.86 16.62
CA ASP A 173 5.46 17.44 17.98
C ASP A 173 4.72 18.55 18.74
N SER A 174 4.42 19.67 18.10
CA SER A 174 3.57 20.71 18.66
C SER A 174 2.99 21.58 17.55
N GLY A 175 1.77 22.09 17.74
CA GLY A 175 1.08 22.86 16.70
C GLY A 175 0.64 21.98 15.53
N ASP A 176 0.34 22.58 14.38
CA ASP A 176 -0.13 21.82 13.22
C ASP A 176 0.44 22.40 11.91
N THR A 177 0.19 21.74 10.78
CA THR A 177 0.59 22.20 9.45
C THR A 177 -0.54 22.96 8.76
N LYS A 178 -0.17 23.83 7.82
CA LYS A 178 -1.13 24.63 7.05
C LYS A 178 -2.12 23.74 6.30
N GLU A 179 -1.60 22.75 5.59
CA GLU A 179 -2.39 21.69 4.98
C GLU A 179 -2.55 20.53 5.98
N TYR A 180 -3.80 20.17 6.27
CA TYR A 180 -4.13 19.19 7.31
C TYR A 180 -4.66 17.85 6.76
N TYR A 181 -4.72 17.70 5.43
CA TYR A 181 -5.31 16.54 4.76
C TYR A 181 -4.32 15.38 4.56
N TYR A 182 -3.03 15.58 4.83
CA TYR A 182 -2.03 14.51 4.87
C TYR A 182 -1.43 14.41 6.27
N SER A 183 -1.02 13.19 6.65
CA SER A 183 -0.33 12.90 7.91
C SER A 183 1.19 13.04 7.79
N GLY A 184 1.72 12.93 6.57
CA GLY A 184 3.13 13.14 6.24
C GLY A 184 3.28 13.67 4.82
N LEU A 185 4.48 14.16 4.51
CA LEU A 185 4.84 14.58 3.15
C LEU A 185 6.37 14.59 2.96
N THR A 186 6.82 13.93 1.90
CA THR A 186 8.20 13.96 1.42
C THR A 186 8.39 15.00 0.33
N MET A 187 9.39 15.86 0.50
CA MET A 187 9.71 16.98 -0.40
C MET A 187 11.11 16.82 -0.98
N TYR A 188 11.21 16.94 -2.31
CA TYR A 188 12.48 16.93 -3.03
C TYR A 188 12.89 18.34 -3.45
N ASP A 189 14.19 18.50 -3.69
CA ASP A 189 14.80 19.71 -4.22
C ASP A 189 16.07 19.32 -4.97
N ASP A 190 16.22 19.80 -6.19
CA ASP A 190 17.35 19.42 -7.04
C ASP A 190 18.67 19.77 -6.34
N GLY A 191 19.52 18.75 -6.15
CA GLY A 191 20.83 18.90 -5.52
C GLY A 191 20.82 19.09 -3.98
N ARG A 192 19.69 18.90 -3.29
CA ARG A 192 19.64 18.87 -1.81
C ARG A 192 19.05 17.57 -1.28
N PRO A 193 19.38 17.16 -0.03
CA PRO A 193 18.74 16.01 0.60
C PRO A 193 17.20 16.16 0.64
N PRO A 194 16.44 15.08 0.38
CA PRO A 194 15.00 15.07 0.59
C PRO A 194 14.67 15.29 2.08
N VAL A 195 13.54 15.94 2.31
CA VAL A 195 13.00 16.18 3.65
C VAL A 195 11.59 15.61 3.70
N ALA A 196 11.37 14.67 4.61
CA ALA A 196 10.03 14.26 5.02
C ALA A 196 9.62 15.02 6.27
N PHE A 197 8.33 15.28 6.41
CA PHE A 197 7.76 15.57 7.72
C PHE A 197 6.56 14.68 8.03
N VAL A 198 6.30 14.50 9.32
CA VAL A 198 5.15 13.77 9.84
C VAL A 198 4.52 14.59 10.95
N ARG A 199 3.20 14.70 10.90
CA ARG A 199 2.41 15.39 11.92
C ARG A 199 2.15 14.44 13.10
N ASP A 200 2.30 14.95 14.31
CA ASP A 200 1.96 14.20 15.53
C ASP A 200 0.59 14.64 16.09
N VAL A 201 -0.50 14.50 15.34
CA VAL A 201 -1.84 14.93 15.82
C VAL A 201 -2.44 13.86 16.73
N GLY A 202 -1.87 13.71 17.93
CA GLY A 202 -2.28 12.74 18.94
C GLY A 202 -1.70 11.33 18.76
N GLY A 203 -0.62 11.18 18.00
CA GLY A 203 -0.25 9.89 17.43
C GLY A 203 0.67 9.97 16.23
N VAL A 204 2.00 9.90 16.39
CA VAL A 204 2.84 9.60 15.22
C VAL A 204 2.59 8.16 14.77
N SER A 205 2.08 8.02 13.55
CA SER A 205 1.83 6.73 12.91
C SER A 205 3.16 6.13 12.45
N ILE A 206 3.51 4.93 12.96
CA ILE A 206 4.69 4.14 12.51
C ILE A 206 4.62 3.93 11.00
N GLY A 207 3.41 3.67 10.49
CA GLY A 207 3.15 3.48 9.09
C GLY A 207 3.43 4.74 8.26
N THR A 208 3.02 5.92 8.73
CA THR A 208 3.32 7.20 8.08
C THR A 208 4.83 7.45 8.07
N ILE A 209 5.54 7.23 9.18
CA ILE A 209 7.01 7.33 9.20
C ILE A 209 7.62 6.41 8.14
N ALA A 210 7.22 5.13 8.10
CA ALA A 210 7.75 4.17 7.17
C ALA A 210 7.42 4.50 5.69
N HIS A 211 6.22 5.03 5.43
CA HIS A 211 5.78 5.50 4.11
C HIS A 211 6.68 6.65 3.61
N GLU A 212 6.84 7.70 4.41
CA GLU A 212 7.66 8.84 4.04
C GLU A 212 9.13 8.47 3.88
N LEU A 213 9.65 7.62 4.78
CA LEU A 213 11.00 7.07 4.61
C LEU A 213 11.11 6.27 3.30
N GLY A 214 10.11 5.47 2.93
CA GLY A 214 10.05 4.70 1.69
C GLY A 214 10.25 5.56 0.44
N HIS A 215 9.64 6.75 0.39
CA HIS A 215 9.91 7.72 -0.67
C HIS A 215 11.39 8.14 -0.73
N MET A 216 12.08 8.24 0.40
CA MET A 216 13.48 8.65 0.44
C MET A 216 14.48 7.50 0.22
N LEU A 217 14.05 6.23 0.26
CA LEU A 217 14.91 5.08 0.00
C LEU A 217 15.02 4.80 -1.50
N ALA A 218 16.22 5.00 -2.05
CA ALA A 218 16.49 4.76 -3.45
C ALA A 218 17.80 3.95 -3.63
N PRO A 219 17.87 3.09 -4.65
CA PRO A 219 19.14 2.53 -5.12
C PRO A 219 20.15 3.61 -5.52
N GLU A 220 21.43 3.25 -5.60
CA GLU A 220 22.46 4.15 -6.08
C GLU A 220 22.16 4.60 -7.53
N GLY A 221 22.27 5.90 -7.79
CA GLY A 221 22.00 6.50 -9.10
C GLY A 221 20.52 6.86 -9.34
N VAL A 222 19.64 6.60 -8.38
CA VAL A 222 18.22 6.97 -8.45
C VAL A 222 17.94 8.16 -7.53
N GLU A 223 17.32 9.21 -8.05
CA GLU A 223 17.08 10.46 -7.30
C GLU A 223 15.90 10.38 -6.34
N ARG A 224 14.89 9.56 -6.66
CA ARG A 224 13.66 9.42 -5.89
C ARG A 224 13.44 7.95 -5.54
N GLY A 225 13.12 7.68 -4.29
CA GLY A 225 12.80 6.34 -3.80
C GLY A 225 11.41 5.88 -4.22
N LEU A 226 10.72 5.12 -3.38
CA LEU A 226 9.45 4.49 -3.75
C LEU A 226 8.39 5.50 -4.20
N GLY A 227 7.51 5.04 -5.07
CA GLY A 227 6.28 5.71 -5.45
C GLY A 227 5.11 5.14 -4.69
N HIS A 228 3.91 5.50 -5.11
CA HIS A 228 2.70 4.98 -4.48
C HIS A 228 2.30 3.61 -5.04
N ALA A 229 1.37 2.95 -4.35
CA ALA A 229 0.84 1.66 -4.72
C ALA A 229 -0.69 1.70 -4.85
N TRP A 230 -1.15 1.77 -6.10
CA TRP A 230 -2.55 1.73 -6.47
C TRP A 230 -3.09 0.30 -6.41
N ALA A 231 -4.41 0.16 -6.48
CA ALA A 231 -5.09 -1.11 -6.65
C ALA A 231 -6.13 -1.03 -7.77
N LEU A 232 -6.32 -2.13 -8.49
CA LEU A 232 -7.53 -2.30 -9.29
C LEU A 232 -8.74 -2.31 -8.36
N GLN A 233 -9.83 -1.65 -8.77
CA GLN A 233 -11.08 -1.59 -8.00
C GLN A 233 -11.52 -2.98 -7.53
N SER A 234 -11.74 -3.08 -6.22
CA SER A 234 -12.45 -4.22 -5.64
C SER A 234 -13.88 -4.33 -6.21
N TRP A 235 -14.41 -5.54 -6.31
CA TRP A 235 -15.77 -5.81 -6.82
C TRP A 235 -16.84 -5.53 -5.75
N VAL A 236 -18.00 -4.93 -6.06
CA VAL A 236 -19.00 -4.41 -5.08
C VAL A 236 -20.43 -4.40 -5.63
N ARG A 237 -21.33 -5.38 -5.38
CA ARG A 237 -22.79 -5.18 -5.62
C ARG A 237 -23.54 -4.64 -4.38
N GLN A 238 -24.42 -3.65 -4.49
CA GLN A 238 -25.36 -3.11 -3.52
C GLN A 238 -26.70 -2.74 -4.23
N ASP A 239 -27.87 -3.19 -3.76
CA ASP A 239 -29.18 -3.22 -4.47
C ASP A 239 -30.20 -2.12 -4.08
N GLY A 240 -30.55 -1.20 -5.00
CA GLY A 240 -31.48 -0.05 -4.80
C GLY A 240 -30.77 1.31 -4.75
N ASP A 241 -31.04 2.16 -3.74
CA ASP A 241 -30.17 3.30 -3.30
C ASP A 241 -28.86 2.78 -2.67
N LYS A 242 -28.36 1.72 -3.27
CA LYS A 242 -27.24 0.94 -2.89
C LYS A 242 -26.45 0.77 -4.23
N GLU A 243 -25.12 0.89 -4.22
CA GLU A 243 -24.12 0.62 -5.27
C GLU A 243 -23.92 -0.83 -5.81
N VAL A 244 -24.60 -1.25 -6.88
CA VAL A 244 -24.59 -2.62 -7.45
C VAL A 244 -23.49 -3.06 -8.51
N LYS A 245 -22.15 -3.13 -8.29
CA LYS A 245 -21.12 -3.91 -9.09
C LYS A 245 -21.39 -5.46 -9.15
N ASP A 246 -22.10 -5.95 -10.19
CA ASP A 246 -22.76 -7.30 -10.23
C ASP A 246 -21.81 -8.39 -10.64
N LEU A 247 -21.70 -9.39 -9.76
CA LEU A 247 -21.08 -10.66 -10.06
C LEU A 247 -22.03 -11.83 -9.84
N ARG A 248 -23.28 -11.80 -10.30
CA ARG A 248 -24.01 -13.08 -10.51
C ARG A 248 -23.31 -13.98 -11.56
N HIS A 249 -22.27 -13.48 -12.21
CA HIS A 249 -21.41 -14.18 -13.16
C HIS A 249 -19.92 -14.02 -12.95
N SER A 250 -19.38 -13.09 -12.16
CA SER A 250 -17.92 -13.00 -12.01
C SER A 250 -17.43 -13.96 -10.95
N SER A 251 -17.46 -15.20 -11.41
CA SER A 251 -16.55 -16.25 -11.04
C SER A 251 -15.59 -16.47 -12.21
N HIS A 252 -14.86 -15.44 -12.66
CA HIS A 252 -14.04 -15.61 -13.85
C HIS A 252 -12.56 -15.48 -13.55
N VAL A 253 -11.90 -16.62 -13.72
CA VAL A 253 -10.64 -16.66 -14.43
C VAL A 253 -10.83 -15.93 -15.77
N ALA A 254 -10.61 -14.62 -15.78
CA ALA A 254 -10.82 -13.71 -16.90
C ALA A 254 -9.53 -12.96 -17.26
N SER A 255 -9.44 -12.59 -18.53
CA SER A 255 -8.37 -11.73 -19.02
C SER A 255 -8.51 -10.30 -18.51
N ILE A 256 -7.37 -9.62 -18.38
CA ILE A 256 -7.35 -8.19 -18.04
C ILE A 256 -8.12 -7.33 -19.05
N GLN A 257 -8.11 -7.72 -20.33
CA GLN A 257 -8.85 -7.05 -21.38
C GLN A 257 -10.37 -7.10 -21.12
N ASN A 258 -10.89 -8.26 -20.73
CA ASN A 258 -12.31 -8.40 -20.39
C ASN A 258 -12.69 -7.61 -19.13
N ILE A 259 -11.80 -7.54 -18.14
CA ILE A 259 -12.01 -6.79 -16.91
C ILE A 259 -12.09 -5.29 -17.19
N ILE A 260 -11.16 -4.75 -17.98
CA ILE A 260 -11.17 -3.35 -18.39
C ILE A 260 -12.39 -3.05 -19.27
N ALA A 261 -12.74 -3.93 -20.21
CA ALA A 261 -13.92 -3.78 -21.06
C ALA A 261 -15.23 -3.79 -20.26
N ALA A 262 -15.27 -4.46 -19.11
CA ALA A 262 -16.39 -4.43 -18.18
C ALA A 262 -16.47 -3.14 -17.33
N GLY A 263 -15.53 -2.20 -17.52
CA GLY A 263 -15.52 -0.90 -16.87
C GLY A 263 -14.73 -0.85 -15.56
N TYR A 264 -13.96 -1.88 -15.21
CA TYR A 264 -13.10 -1.86 -14.03
C TYR A 264 -11.85 -1.03 -14.32
N GLY A 265 -11.52 -0.14 -13.38
CA GLY A 265 -10.30 0.67 -13.40
C GLY A 265 -9.59 0.63 -12.06
N LEU A 266 -8.64 1.54 -11.86
CA LEU A 266 -8.00 1.72 -10.56
C LEU A 266 -9.01 2.26 -9.53
N GLU A 267 -8.85 1.84 -8.28
CA GLU A 267 -9.66 2.29 -7.14
C GLU A 267 -9.69 3.80 -7.09
N LYS A 268 -10.85 4.36 -6.74
CA LYS A 268 -11.09 5.80 -6.73
C LYS A 268 -11.23 6.28 -5.30
N ASP A 269 -10.66 7.43 -5.00
CA ASP A 269 -10.83 8.11 -3.72
C ASP A 269 -12.21 8.80 -3.63
N ASP A 270 -12.47 9.47 -2.51
CA ASP A 270 -13.72 10.22 -2.29
C ASP A 270 -13.94 11.37 -3.29
N SER A 271 -12.88 11.79 -4.00
CA SER A 271 -12.97 12.81 -5.05
C SER A 271 -13.32 12.23 -6.42
N GLY A 272 -13.27 10.90 -6.57
CA GLY A 272 -13.49 10.19 -7.84
C GLY A 272 -12.21 10.02 -8.68
N GLU A 273 -11.06 10.48 -8.19
CA GLU A 273 -9.75 10.30 -8.82
C GLU A 273 -9.10 9.00 -8.40
N SER A 274 -8.16 8.49 -9.19
CA SER A 274 -7.50 7.22 -8.87
C SER A 274 -6.69 7.32 -7.57
N ASP A 275 -7.02 6.49 -6.59
CA ASP A 275 -6.44 6.50 -5.26
C ASP A 275 -5.04 5.84 -5.27
N PRO A 276 -3.97 6.62 -5.06
CA PRO A 276 -2.62 6.09 -4.96
C PRO A 276 -2.37 5.28 -3.68
N TYR A 277 -3.29 5.30 -2.71
CA TYR A 277 -3.17 4.63 -1.42
C TYR A 277 -4.01 3.34 -1.32
N ALA A 278 -4.62 2.91 -2.42
CA ALA A 278 -5.59 1.82 -2.40
C ALA A 278 -4.98 0.43 -2.12
N SER A 279 -3.69 0.20 -2.39
CA SER A 279 -3.08 -1.11 -2.17
C SER A 279 -2.93 -1.44 -0.68
N THR A 280 -3.50 -2.57 -0.23
CA THR A 280 -3.39 -3.02 1.16
C THR A 280 -2.16 -3.89 1.44
N TYR A 281 -1.32 -4.14 0.43
CA TYR A 281 -0.20 -5.08 0.50
C TYR A 281 1.15 -4.42 0.76
N SER A 282 1.20 -3.08 0.78
CA SER A 282 2.37 -2.33 1.20
C SER A 282 1.97 -1.06 1.94
N ILE A 283 2.95 -0.52 2.65
CA ILE A 283 2.86 0.78 3.32
C ILE A 283 2.70 1.92 2.33
N MET A 284 3.20 1.77 1.11
CA MET A 284 3.08 2.78 0.06
C MET A 284 1.66 2.90 -0.48
N GLY A 285 0.86 1.85 -0.33
CA GLY A 285 -0.59 1.92 -0.52
C GLY A 285 -1.26 2.34 0.78
N ASN A 286 -1.37 1.43 1.75
CA ASN A 286 -2.20 1.64 2.94
C ASN A 286 -1.36 1.71 4.21
N SER A 287 -0.83 2.90 4.54
CA SER A 287 0.04 3.09 5.70
C SER A 287 -0.64 2.77 7.04
N GLU A 288 -1.93 3.09 7.16
CA GLU A 288 -2.74 2.86 8.36
C GLU A 288 -2.82 1.38 8.76
N SER A 289 -2.90 0.49 7.77
CA SER A 289 -2.93 -0.96 7.99
C SER A 289 -1.69 -1.52 8.70
N PHE A 290 -0.61 -0.73 8.80
CA PHE A 290 0.64 -1.15 9.40
C PHE A 290 0.97 -0.43 10.72
N ASN A 291 0.09 0.42 11.26
CA ASN A 291 0.36 1.20 12.47
C ASN A 291 0.50 0.36 13.76
N SER A 292 -0.18 -0.77 13.86
CA SER A 292 -0.13 -1.65 15.04
C SER A 292 -0.24 -3.14 14.70
N GLY A 293 -0.04 -3.49 13.42
CA GLY A 293 -0.12 -4.87 12.94
C GLY A 293 1.05 -5.74 13.38
N ASP A 294 1.04 -7.00 12.96
CA ASP A 294 2.18 -7.92 13.16
C ASP A 294 3.49 -7.24 12.72
N PRO A 295 4.46 -7.01 13.63
CA PRO A 295 5.69 -6.29 13.31
C PRO A 295 6.56 -7.03 12.29
N THR A 296 6.28 -8.31 12.05
CA THR A 296 7.00 -9.15 11.10
C THR A 296 6.35 -9.20 9.71
N ARG A 297 5.16 -8.60 9.56
CA ARG A 297 4.52 -8.41 8.26
C ARG A 297 5.37 -7.43 7.44
N PRO A 298 5.78 -7.81 6.21
CA PRO A 298 6.44 -6.91 5.27
C PRO A 298 5.70 -5.61 5.09
N ILE A 299 6.42 -4.50 5.21
CA ILE A 299 5.86 -3.17 4.92
C ILE A 299 6.02 -2.79 3.45
N PHE A 300 6.95 -3.44 2.72
CA PHE A 300 7.12 -3.25 1.29
C PHE A 300 6.69 -4.50 0.53
N SER A 301 6.00 -4.29 -0.60
CA SER A 301 5.59 -5.34 -1.52
C SER A 301 6.78 -5.93 -2.29
N ALA A 302 6.59 -7.06 -2.95
CA ALA A 302 7.65 -7.68 -3.75
C ALA A 302 8.15 -6.77 -4.88
N THR A 303 7.28 -5.95 -5.49
CA THR A 303 7.68 -4.99 -6.53
C THR A 303 8.49 -3.83 -5.94
N GLU A 304 8.13 -3.34 -4.76
CA GLU A 304 8.89 -2.30 -4.08
C GLU A 304 10.26 -2.82 -3.64
N ILE A 305 10.36 -4.06 -3.16
CA ILE A 305 11.64 -4.71 -2.85
C ILE A 305 12.47 -4.93 -4.13
N ALA A 306 11.85 -5.32 -5.24
CA ALA A 306 12.52 -5.45 -6.54
C ALA A 306 13.11 -4.11 -7.02
N PHE A 307 12.44 -2.99 -6.73
CA PHE A 307 12.97 -1.64 -6.99
C PHE A 307 14.10 -1.28 -6.03
N LEU A 308 13.88 -1.46 -4.72
CA LEU A 308 14.81 -1.04 -3.67
C LEU A 308 16.11 -1.86 -3.63
N ASP A 309 16.05 -3.13 -4.01
CA ASP A 309 17.16 -4.08 -3.97
C ASP A 309 17.47 -4.59 -5.38
N PRO A 310 18.33 -3.90 -6.14
CA PRO A 310 18.68 -4.31 -7.50
C PRO A 310 19.50 -5.63 -7.54
N THR A 311 19.93 -6.15 -6.38
CA THR A 311 20.63 -7.44 -6.29
C THR A 311 19.69 -8.63 -6.27
N ARG A 312 18.37 -8.41 -6.13
CA ARG A 312 17.38 -9.49 -6.17
C ARG A 312 17.30 -10.09 -7.57
N PRO A 313 17.43 -11.42 -7.71
CA PRO A 313 17.17 -12.07 -8.96
C PRO A 313 15.70 -11.87 -9.38
N ILE A 314 15.51 -11.37 -10.59
CA ILE A 314 14.21 -11.26 -11.25
C ILE A 314 14.36 -11.93 -12.60
N HIS A 315 13.45 -12.86 -12.91
CA HIS A 315 13.45 -13.48 -14.22
C HIS A 315 12.66 -12.61 -15.20
N HIS A 316 13.34 -12.09 -16.21
CA HIS A 316 12.72 -11.28 -17.24
C HIS A 316 12.34 -12.17 -18.43
N ILE A 317 11.06 -12.16 -18.80
CA ILE A 317 10.52 -12.99 -19.87
C ILE A 317 10.37 -12.15 -21.13
N THR A 318 11.08 -12.56 -22.18
CA THR A 318 11.10 -11.88 -23.48
C THR A 318 10.15 -12.51 -24.51
N THR A 319 9.84 -13.81 -24.37
CA THR A 319 8.92 -14.55 -25.26
C THR A 319 7.75 -15.18 -24.48
N PRO A 320 6.87 -14.36 -23.87
CA PRO A 320 5.84 -14.85 -22.96
C PRO A 320 4.90 -15.89 -23.58
N SER A 321 4.56 -15.72 -24.86
CA SER A 321 3.64 -16.59 -25.60
C SER A 321 4.18 -18.00 -25.88
N GLU A 322 5.48 -18.25 -25.73
CA GLU A 322 6.07 -19.59 -25.86
C GLU A 322 5.87 -20.43 -24.59
N GLY A 323 5.43 -19.78 -23.50
CA GLY A 323 5.29 -20.39 -22.20
C GLY A 323 6.63 -20.56 -21.50
N THR A 324 6.57 -20.92 -20.23
CA THR A 324 7.76 -21.18 -19.42
C THR A 324 7.67 -22.52 -18.72
N GLY A 325 8.84 -23.05 -18.35
CA GLY A 325 8.92 -24.05 -17.30
C GLY A 325 8.51 -23.46 -15.93
N VAL A 326 8.63 -24.30 -14.92
CA VAL A 326 8.44 -23.91 -13.52
C VAL A 326 9.55 -22.93 -13.11
N ILE A 327 9.15 -21.75 -12.64
CA ILE A 327 10.04 -20.69 -12.16
C ILE A 327 9.87 -20.60 -10.63
N PRO A 328 10.87 -21.02 -9.83
CA PRO A 328 10.78 -20.96 -8.38
C PRO A 328 10.77 -19.52 -7.89
N ILE A 329 9.90 -19.22 -6.92
CA ILE A 329 9.77 -17.90 -6.28
C ILE A 329 10.04 -18.01 -4.78
N GLY A 330 10.83 -17.09 -4.25
CA GLY A 330 11.11 -16.99 -2.82
C GLY A 330 11.21 -15.55 -2.33
N CYS A 331 11.34 -15.38 -1.03
CA CYS A 331 11.36 -14.07 -0.38
C CYS A 331 12.69 -13.72 0.31
N ASN A 332 13.62 -14.68 0.40
CA ASN A 332 14.93 -14.46 0.99
C ASN A 332 15.84 -13.73 0.01
N ARG A 333 16.93 -13.14 0.52
CA ARG A 333 17.82 -12.23 -0.24
C ARG A 333 18.34 -12.80 -1.56
N HIS A 334 18.61 -14.09 -1.61
CA HIS A 334 19.19 -14.75 -2.78
C HIS A 334 18.15 -15.51 -3.62
N ASP A 335 16.90 -15.54 -3.16
CA ASP A 335 15.82 -16.17 -3.90
C ASP A 335 15.38 -15.27 -5.04
N GLN A 336 14.87 -15.88 -6.11
CA GLN A 336 14.20 -15.14 -7.16
C GLN A 336 12.89 -14.54 -6.61
N ILE A 337 12.83 -13.22 -6.56
CA ILE A 337 11.70 -12.52 -5.93
C ILE A 337 10.50 -12.38 -6.86
N GLY A 338 10.70 -12.52 -8.17
CA GLY A 338 9.61 -12.35 -9.12
C GLY A 338 9.99 -12.60 -10.57
N VAL A 339 9.00 -12.33 -11.41
CA VAL A 339 9.06 -12.40 -12.87
C VAL A 339 8.58 -11.08 -13.45
N THR A 340 9.21 -10.63 -14.53
CA THR A 340 8.79 -9.42 -15.26
C THR A 340 8.50 -9.73 -16.72
N LEU A 341 7.52 -9.00 -17.28
CA LEU A 341 7.15 -9.02 -18.68
C LEU A 341 6.93 -7.59 -19.16
N ASP A 342 7.46 -7.24 -20.33
CA ASP A 342 7.21 -5.91 -20.91
C ASP A 342 5.78 -5.79 -21.43
N ILE A 343 5.17 -4.63 -21.20
CA ILE A 343 3.84 -4.28 -21.70
C ILE A 343 3.99 -3.46 -22.99
N PRO A 344 3.46 -3.93 -24.13
CA PRO A 344 3.53 -3.17 -25.39
C PRO A 344 2.80 -1.83 -25.29
N GLU A 345 3.18 -0.86 -26.13
CA GLU A 345 2.61 0.50 -26.12
C GLU A 345 1.07 0.53 -26.32
N GLY A 346 0.54 -0.40 -27.11
CA GLY A 346 -0.91 -0.54 -27.38
C GLY A 346 -1.67 -1.44 -26.40
N HIS A 347 -1.09 -1.77 -25.25
CA HIS A 347 -1.72 -2.70 -24.31
C HIS A 347 -2.94 -2.11 -23.60
N ALA A 348 -3.98 -2.92 -23.39
CA ALA A 348 -5.23 -2.50 -22.78
C ALA A 348 -5.07 -1.99 -21.35
N LEU A 349 -4.11 -2.51 -20.58
CA LEU A 349 -3.79 -2.02 -19.23
C LEU A 349 -3.52 -0.51 -19.19
N ARG A 350 -2.94 0.05 -20.25
CA ARG A 350 -2.65 1.48 -20.33
C ARG A 350 -3.91 2.36 -20.40
N GLN A 351 -5.10 1.78 -20.58
CA GLN A 351 -6.36 2.52 -20.44
C GLN A 351 -6.65 2.91 -18.99
N ILE A 352 -6.19 2.11 -18.02
CA ILE A 352 -6.44 2.34 -16.59
C ILE A 352 -5.18 2.73 -15.82
N ALA A 353 -4.00 2.36 -16.32
CA ALA A 353 -2.70 2.75 -15.80
C ALA A 353 -1.80 3.20 -16.97
N PRO A 354 -1.95 4.45 -17.47
CA PRO A 354 -1.32 4.91 -18.72
C PRO A 354 0.20 4.72 -18.79
N ASP A 355 0.86 4.90 -17.65
CA ASP A 355 2.32 4.83 -17.55
C ASP A 355 2.84 3.38 -17.39
N ALA A 356 1.96 2.40 -17.19
CA ALA A 356 2.36 0.99 -16.98
C ALA A 356 3.22 0.47 -18.15
N ASP A 357 4.43 0.05 -17.84
CA ASP A 357 5.42 -0.43 -18.82
C ASP A 357 5.76 -1.91 -18.65
N THR A 358 5.51 -2.47 -17.47
CA THR A 358 5.91 -3.84 -17.11
C THR A 358 4.82 -4.49 -16.27
N ILE A 359 4.61 -5.80 -16.45
CA ILE A 359 3.90 -6.65 -15.49
C ILE A 359 4.93 -7.31 -14.59
N PHE A 360 4.78 -7.13 -13.28
CA PHE A 360 5.58 -7.83 -12.27
C PHE A 360 4.71 -8.88 -11.57
N ILE A 361 5.24 -10.11 -11.46
CA ILE A 361 4.60 -11.21 -10.74
C ILE A 361 5.51 -11.55 -9.56
N GLY A 362 5.02 -11.39 -8.34
CA GLY A 362 5.82 -11.58 -7.13
C GLY A 362 4.99 -11.93 -5.90
N PRO A 363 5.61 -12.44 -4.83
CA PRO A 363 4.88 -12.98 -3.70
C PRO A 363 4.18 -11.88 -2.90
N ILE A 364 2.97 -12.17 -2.47
CA ILE A 364 2.31 -11.48 -1.37
C ILE A 364 2.66 -12.25 -0.11
N VAL A 365 3.32 -11.58 0.83
CA VAL A 365 3.92 -12.20 2.01
C VAL A 365 3.13 -11.75 3.25
N HIS A 366 2.73 -12.72 4.08
CA HIS A 366 2.01 -12.42 5.31
C HIS A 366 2.96 -12.07 6.46
N ALA A 367 4.01 -12.87 6.68
CA ALA A 367 4.96 -12.69 7.79
C ALA A 367 6.33 -13.24 7.40
N LYS A 368 7.40 -12.45 7.58
CA LYS A 368 8.76 -12.79 7.11
C LYS A 368 9.44 -13.95 7.85
N HIS A 369 9.02 -14.24 9.06
CA HIS A 369 9.69 -15.20 9.94
C HIS A 369 9.03 -16.59 9.95
N TRP A 370 7.99 -16.80 9.14
CA TRP A 370 7.28 -18.07 9.08
C TRP A 370 7.95 -19.05 8.12
N SER A 371 7.72 -20.35 8.31
CA SER A 371 8.28 -21.41 7.47
C SER A 371 7.77 -21.37 6.03
N ASN A 372 6.53 -20.90 5.82
CA ASN A 372 5.97 -20.60 4.50
C ASN A 372 5.40 -19.17 4.53
N PRO A 373 6.23 -18.15 4.29
CA PRO A 373 5.83 -16.75 4.47
C PRO A 373 4.97 -16.22 3.31
N ILE A 374 5.01 -16.90 2.16
CA ILE A 374 4.25 -16.54 0.95
C ILE A 374 2.81 -17.02 1.10
N ASP A 375 1.88 -16.08 1.06
CA ASP A 375 0.45 -16.36 1.14
C ASP A 375 -0.12 -16.73 -0.24
N ARG A 376 0.20 -15.92 -1.26
CA ARG A 376 -0.19 -16.10 -2.67
C ARG A 376 0.74 -15.33 -3.61
N MET A 377 0.55 -15.49 -4.91
CA MET A 377 1.22 -14.66 -5.92
C MET A 377 0.37 -13.44 -6.26
N GLY A 378 0.99 -12.25 -6.22
CA GLY A 378 0.43 -11.01 -6.70
C GLY A 378 0.88 -10.70 -8.12
N VAL A 379 0.00 -10.07 -8.89
CA VAL A 379 0.32 -9.54 -10.22
C VAL A 379 0.10 -8.03 -10.21
N PHE A 380 1.15 -7.31 -10.62
CA PHE A 380 1.26 -5.87 -10.52
C PHE A 380 1.54 -5.29 -11.90
N ALA A 381 0.83 -4.23 -12.29
CA ALA A 381 1.34 -3.32 -13.30
C ALA A 381 2.36 -2.40 -12.62
N THR A 382 3.49 -2.17 -13.25
CA THR A 382 4.55 -1.31 -12.71
C THR A 382 5.00 -0.30 -13.75
N TRP A 383 5.52 0.84 -13.28
CA TRP A 383 6.08 1.89 -14.12
C TRP A 383 7.17 2.68 -13.40
N SER A 384 7.82 3.58 -14.14
CA SER A 384 8.96 4.36 -13.64
C SER A 384 10.05 3.43 -13.10
N GLY A 385 10.30 2.33 -13.83
CA GLY A 385 11.27 1.30 -13.45
C GLY A 385 10.93 0.54 -12.16
N GLY A 386 9.65 0.36 -11.85
CA GLY A 386 9.18 -0.38 -10.68
C GLY A 386 8.96 0.46 -9.43
N ARG A 387 9.19 1.77 -9.50
CA ARG A 387 8.97 2.71 -8.39
C ARG A 387 7.49 2.77 -8.00
N ASN A 388 6.62 2.86 -9.01
CA ASN A 388 5.18 2.90 -8.85
C ASN A 388 4.58 1.56 -9.25
N SER A 389 3.47 1.18 -8.61
CA SER A 389 2.79 -0.06 -8.95
C SER A 389 1.29 0.02 -8.76
N ALA A 390 0.54 -0.76 -9.53
CA ALA A 390 -0.86 -1.03 -9.30
C ALA A 390 -1.04 -2.52 -9.15
N ILE A 391 -1.51 -2.99 -8.00
CA ILE A 391 -1.88 -4.39 -7.88
C ILE A 391 -3.12 -4.64 -8.73
N LEU A 392 -3.01 -5.56 -9.68
CA LEU A 392 -4.08 -5.88 -10.60
C LEU A 392 -5.00 -6.94 -10.02
N ASN A 393 -4.40 -7.99 -9.42
CA ASN A 393 -5.03 -9.20 -8.88
C ASN A 393 -6.47 -9.43 -9.42
N PRO A 394 -6.63 -9.63 -10.74
CA PRO A 394 -7.95 -9.73 -11.36
C PRO A 394 -8.72 -10.97 -10.88
N SER A 395 -7.95 -11.95 -10.44
CA SER A 395 -8.39 -13.22 -9.91
C SER A 395 -8.76 -13.02 -8.44
N ILE A 396 -10.06 -13.08 -8.13
CA ILE A 396 -10.72 -12.90 -6.82
C ILE A 396 -10.30 -13.95 -5.75
N TRP A 397 -9.16 -14.62 -5.91
CA TRP A 397 -8.62 -15.59 -4.96
C TRP A 397 -7.96 -14.86 -3.76
N ASP A 398 -8.69 -13.93 -3.14
CA ASP A 398 -8.20 -13.19 -1.97
C ASP A 398 -8.34 -13.94 -0.65
N GLU A 399 -9.11 -15.03 -0.58
CA GLU A 399 -9.31 -15.68 0.73
C GLU A 399 -9.25 -17.21 0.73
N SER A 400 -9.38 -17.91 -0.40
CA SER A 400 -9.73 -19.34 -0.38
C SER A 400 -8.65 -20.33 -0.81
N ILE A 401 -7.54 -19.92 -1.45
CA ILE A 401 -6.40 -20.81 -1.71
C ILE A 401 -5.15 -20.21 -1.08
N LYS A 402 -5.01 -20.46 0.21
CA LYS A 402 -3.70 -20.40 0.87
C LYS A 402 -2.88 -21.58 0.41
N TYR A 403 -1.58 -21.39 0.26
CA TYR A 403 -0.64 -22.49 0.10
C TYR A 403 -0.64 -23.37 1.37
N GLY A 404 -1.47 -24.44 1.43
CA GLY A 404 -1.60 -25.33 2.60
C GLY A 404 -2.39 -26.65 2.37
N GLU A 405 -1.85 -27.75 2.94
CA GLU A 405 -2.23 -29.19 2.98
C GLU A 405 -2.63 -29.93 1.68
N ASN A 406 -3.18 -29.28 0.65
CA ASN A 406 -3.53 -29.91 -0.63
C ASN A 406 -3.24 -29.00 -1.84
N SER A 407 -2.05 -28.39 -1.93
CA SER A 407 -1.75 -27.31 -2.88
C SER A 407 -1.84 -27.74 -4.35
N PHE A 408 -2.77 -27.15 -5.09
CA PHE A 408 -2.89 -27.20 -6.55
C PHE A 408 -2.37 -25.91 -7.19
N GLU A 409 -2.08 -25.92 -8.48
CA GLU A 409 -1.91 -24.69 -9.24
C GLU A 409 -3.21 -23.88 -9.31
N HIS A 410 -3.07 -22.56 -9.29
CA HIS A 410 -4.15 -21.60 -9.48
C HIS A 410 -3.80 -20.60 -10.58
N VAL A 411 -4.83 -20.06 -11.23
CA VAL A 411 -4.70 -19.03 -12.25
C VAL A 411 -4.62 -17.67 -11.58
N ALA A 412 -3.43 -17.06 -11.61
CA ALA A 412 -3.18 -15.75 -11.01
C ALA A 412 -3.57 -14.59 -11.95
N TYR A 413 -3.39 -14.78 -13.26
CA TYR A 413 -3.57 -13.72 -14.25
C TYR A 413 -3.75 -14.28 -15.66
N ILE A 414 -4.51 -13.60 -16.50
CA ILE A 414 -4.65 -13.90 -17.92
C ILE A 414 -4.51 -12.63 -18.72
N ASP A 415 -3.78 -12.74 -19.82
CA ASP A 415 -3.59 -11.66 -20.76
C ASP A 415 -3.69 -12.15 -22.20
N GLU A 416 -4.70 -11.67 -22.91
CA GLU A 416 -4.96 -12.06 -24.29
C GLU A 416 -3.97 -11.42 -25.27
N GLN A 417 -3.49 -10.21 -24.98
CA GLN A 417 -2.56 -9.49 -25.86
C GLN A 417 -1.13 -10.03 -25.73
N LEU A 418 -0.75 -10.48 -24.54
CA LEU A 418 0.50 -11.23 -24.34
C LEU A 418 0.36 -12.72 -24.67
N GLY A 419 -0.87 -13.23 -24.83
CA GLY A 419 -1.16 -14.61 -25.17
C GLY A 419 -0.83 -15.60 -24.06
N ILE A 420 -0.98 -15.21 -22.79
CA ILE A 420 -0.54 -15.99 -21.63
C ILE A 420 -1.61 -16.16 -20.56
N LEU A 421 -1.45 -17.24 -19.81
CA LEU A 421 -2.01 -17.46 -18.49
C LEU A 421 -0.87 -17.60 -17.49
N VAL A 422 -0.92 -16.89 -16.38
CA VAL A 422 0.02 -17.05 -15.26
C VAL A 422 -0.58 -18.06 -14.29
N ALA A 423 0.07 -19.21 -14.17
CA ALA A 423 -0.22 -20.22 -13.17
C ALA A 423 0.77 -20.08 -12.01
N ALA A 424 0.27 -20.21 -10.78
CA ALA A 424 1.08 -20.22 -9.58
C ALA A 424 0.74 -21.43 -8.72
N GLY A 425 1.75 -22.07 -8.15
CA GLY A 425 1.59 -23.32 -7.42
C GLY A 425 2.66 -23.51 -6.37
N GLN A 426 2.58 -24.64 -5.67
CA GLN A 426 3.60 -25.08 -4.74
C GLN A 426 3.92 -26.56 -5.00
N GLN A 427 5.20 -26.88 -5.05
CA GLN A 427 5.69 -28.24 -5.22
C GLN A 427 6.79 -28.51 -4.20
N SER A 428 6.61 -29.56 -3.38
CA SER A 428 7.60 -29.96 -2.36
C SER A 428 8.03 -28.82 -1.43
N GLY A 429 7.10 -27.93 -1.08
CA GLY A 429 7.36 -26.76 -0.23
C GLY A 429 7.77 -25.49 -0.99
N GLN A 430 8.26 -25.61 -2.23
CA GLN A 430 8.71 -24.48 -3.05
C GLN A 430 7.54 -23.87 -3.84
N VAL A 431 7.28 -22.57 -3.62
CA VAL A 431 6.33 -21.80 -4.43
C VAL A 431 6.95 -21.51 -5.79
N TYR A 432 6.14 -21.54 -6.83
CA TYR A 432 6.58 -21.26 -8.19
C TYR A 432 5.49 -20.59 -9.01
N VAL A 433 5.93 -19.99 -10.12
CA VAL A 433 5.06 -19.50 -11.20
C VAL A 433 5.46 -20.12 -12.53
N ARG A 434 4.54 -20.17 -13.47
CA ARG A 434 4.84 -20.45 -14.88
C ARG A 434 3.83 -19.75 -15.79
N LEU A 435 4.28 -19.40 -16.98
CA LEU A 435 3.42 -18.87 -18.02
C LEU A 435 3.01 -20.02 -18.93
N VAL A 436 1.71 -20.14 -19.15
CA VAL A 436 1.13 -21.13 -20.04
C VAL A 436 0.60 -20.39 -21.27
N PRO A 437 0.96 -20.80 -22.50
CA PRO A 437 0.42 -20.16 -23.69
C PRO A 437 -1.10 -20.32 -23.73
N LEU A 438 -1.81 -19.21 -23.86
CA LEU A 438 -3.27 -19.16 -23.69
C LEU A 438 -4.03 -20.04 -24.71
N HIS A 439 -3.44 -20.26 -25.89
CA HIS A 439 -4.01 -21.06 -26.96
C HIS A 439 -3.94 -22.58 -26.75
N THR A 440 -3.27 -23.04 -25.69
CA THR A 440 -3.06 -24.48 -25.42
C THR A 440 -4.24 -25.11 -24.69
N GLU A 441 -4.45 -26.42 -24.88
CA GLU A 441 -5.45 -27.19 -24.14
C GLU A 441 -5.23 -27.11 -22.62
N GLU A 442 -3.97 -27.07 -22.18
CA GLU A 442 -3.60 -26.92 -20.79
C GLU A 442 -4.12 -25.60 -20.19
N ALA A 443 -3.92 -24.47 -20.89
CA ALA A 443 -4.44 -23.19 -20.44
C ALA A 443 -5.97 -23.22 -20.33
N GLN A 444 -6.66 -23.80 -21.32
CA GLN A 444 -8.12 -23.92 -21.30
C GLN A 444 -8.61 -24.80 -20.14
N GLU A 445 -7.90 -25.88 -19.82
CA GLU A 445 -8.23 -26.74 -18.68
C GLU A 445 -8.00 -26.03 -17.34
N LEU A 446 -6.90 -25.29 -17.18
CA LEU A 446 -6.64 -24.48 -15.99
C LEU A 446 -7.73 -23.43 -15.77
N ILE A 447 -8.18 -22.79 -16.85
CA ILE A 447 -9.30 -21.84 -16.82
C ILE A 447 -10.58 -22.54 -16.37
N ARG A 448 -10.92 -23.67 -17.00
CA ARG A 448 -12.13 -24.45 -16.69
C ARG A 448 -12.15 -24.91 -15.23
N VAL A 449 -11.05 -25.49 -14.75
CA VAL A 449 -10.90 -25.96 -13.36
C VAL A 449 -10.99 -24.79 -12.38
N GLY A 450 -10.36 -23.66 -12.70
CA GLY A 450 -10.44 -22.45 -11.88
C GLY A 450 -11.87 -21.91 -11.78
N GLN A 451 -12.61 -21.88 -12.89
CA GLN A 451 -14.02 -21.49 -12.92
C GLN A 451 -14.91 -22.44 -12.11
N GLU A 452 -14.74 -23.76 -12.26
CA GLU A 452 -15.52 -24.76 -11.51
C GLU A 452 -15.32 -24.65 -9.99
N ARG A 453 -14.08 -24.42 -9.56
CA ARG A 453 -13.75 -24.25 -8.13
C ARG A 453 -14.39 -22.99 -7.56
N LEU A 454 -14.40 -21.91 -8.33
CA LEU A 454 -14.99 -20.66 -7.91
C LEU A 454 -16.50 -20.81 -7.70
N ILE A 455 -17.20 -21.47 -8.63
CA ILE A 455 -18.62 -21.82 -8.49
C ILE A 455 -18.86 -22.60 -7.19
N LYS A 456 -18.05 -23.62 -6.89
CA LYS A 456 -18.15 -24.39 -5.65
C LYS A 456 -17.94 -23.55 -4.39
N SER A 457 -16.99 -22.62 -4.41
CA SER A 457 -16.69 -21.78 -3.24
C SER A 457 -17.79 -20.77 -2.91
N LEU A 458 -18.63 -20.42 -3.89
CA LEU A 458 -19.70 -19.42 -3.75
C LEU A 458 -21.03 -19.99 -3.21
N ASN A 459 -21.16 -21.31 -2.99
CA ASN A 459 -22.39 -22.00 -2.53
C ASN A 459 -23.67 -21.46 -3.19
N ILE A 460 -23.68 -21.49 -4.53
CA ILE A 460 -24.91 -21.57 -5.36
C ILE A 460 -25.19 -23.04 -5.65
#